data_AF-A0A9D2LJI5-F1
#
_entry.id   AF-A0A9D2LJI5-F1
#
_cell.length_a   1.000
_cell.length_b   1.000
_cell.length_c   1.000
_cell.angle_alpha   90.00
_cell.angle_beta   90.00
_cell.angle_gamma   90.00
#
_symmetry.space_group_name_H-M   'P 1'
#
loop_
_entity.id
_entity.type
_entity.pdbx_description
1 polymer ?
#
loop_
_entity_poly.entity_id
_entity_poly.type
_entity_poly.pdbx_seq_one_letter_code
_entity_poly.pdbx_strand_id
1 'polypeptide(L)'
;YSRTAKLFDRFVEELKIPDVAILAEIFAAREQNTLGISSADLCRNVPGAVYCSTLDKVAEQLRQAARPGDLILTVGAGDIYRAGEKLLEKD
;
A
#
# COMPACT_ATOMS: atom_id res chain seq x y z
N TYR A 1 2.95 4.81 12.43
CA TYR A 1 3.61 3.55 12.81
C TYR A 1 2.88 2.80 13.93
N SER A 2 2.53 3.49 15.02
CA SER A 2 1.84 2.96 16.19
C SER A 2 0.57 2.13 15.86
N ARG A 3 -0.28 2.63 14.97
CA ARG A 3 -1.51 1.93 14.53
C ARG A 3 -1.19 0.61 13.82
N THR A 4 -0.22 0.61 12.93
CA THR A 4 0.23 -0.59 12.21
C THR A 4 0.73 -1.64 13.18
N ALA A 5 1.54 -1.24 14.17
CA ALA A 5 2.04 -2.16 15.18
C ALA A 5 0.91 -2.73 16.05
N LYS A 6 -0.01 -1.88 16.52
CA LYS A 6 -1.13 -2.31 17.39
C LYS A 6 -2.11 -3.25 16.70
N LEU A 7 -2.29 -3.10 15.39
CA LEU A 7 -3.30 -3.84 14.60
C LEU A 7 -2.66 -4.73 13.54
N PHE A 8 -1.39 -5.12 13.72
CA PHE A 8 -0.59 -5.77 12.67
C PHE A 8 -1.28 -7.00 12.09
N ASP A 9 -1.64 -7.96 12.94
CA ASP A 9 -2.28 -9.21 12.51
C ASP A 9 -3.63 -8.94 11.82
N ARG A 10 -4.38 -7.93 12.29
CA ARG A 10 -5.65 -7.56 11.64
C ARG A 10 -5.40 -6.96 10.26
N PHE A 11 -4.40 -6.10 10.09
CA PHE A 11 -4.04 -5.61 8.76
C PHE A 11 -3.64 -6.75 7.84
N VAL A 12 -2.84 -7.71 8.33
CA VAL A 12 -2.45 -8.89 7.54
C VAL A 12 -3.68 -9.66 7.05
N GLU A 13 -4.67 -9.91 7.91
CA GLU A 13 -5.88 -10.62 7.49
C GLU A 13 -6.73 -9.83 6.48
N GLU A 14 -6.99 -8.56 6.75
CA GLU A 14 -7.85 -7.74 5.87
C GLU A 14 -7.18 -7.48 4.50
N LEU A 15 -5.85 -7.40 4.45
CA LEU A 15 -5.09 -7.18 3.20
C LEU A 15 -5.04 -8.42 2.29
N LYS A 16 -5.54 -9.58 2.73
CA LYS A 16 -5.72 -10.78 1.89
C LYS A 16 -7.03 -10.78 1.09
N ILE A 17 -7.96 -9.86 1.39
CA ILE A 17 -9.26 -9.77 0.73
C ILE A 17 -9.15 -9.41 -0.77
N PRO A 18 -8.36 -8.40 -1.21
CA PRO A 18 -8.27 -8.07 -2.63
C PRO A 18 -7.50 -9.14 -3.41
N ASP A 19 -7.84 -9.32 -4.69
CA ASP A 19 -7.12 -10.23 -5.60
C ASP A 19 -5.65 -9.83 -5.77
N VAL A 20 -5.37 -8.52 -5.72
CA VAL A 20 -4.02 -7.94 -5.79
C VAL A 20 -3.88 -6.87 -4.71
N ALA A 21 -2.88 -7.03 -3.84
CA ALA A 21 -2.54 -6.05 -2.81
C ALA A 21 -1.20 -5.38 -3.12
N ILE A 22 -1.20 -4.06 -3.29
CA ILE A 22 0.01 -3.23 -3.42
C ILE A 22 0.10 -2.30 -2.22
N LEU A 23 1.14 -2.45 -1.41
CA LEU A 23 1.34 -1.70 -0.18
C LEU A 23 2.34 -0.56 -0.42
N ALA A 24 1.89 0.68 -0.19
CA ALA A 24 2.77 1.84 -0.10
C ALA A 24 3.51 1.88 1.24
N GLU A 25 4.55 2.72 1.32
CA GLU A 25 5.22 3.05 2.59
C GLU A 25 4.23 3.58 3.65
N ILE A 26 4.51 3.30 4.93
CA ILE A 26 3.70 3.80 6.04
C ILE A 26 3.74 5.32 6.05
N PHE A 27 2.57 5.94 5.89
CA PHE A 27 2.41 7.38 6.13
C PHE A 27 2.65 7.68 7.62
N ALA A 28 3.74 8.37 7.93
CA ALA A 28 4.22 8.57 9.29
C ALA A 28 3.27 9.41 10.18
N ALA A 29 2.44 10.29 9.60
CA ALA A 29 1.55 11.18 10.35
C ALA A 29 2.22 11.93 11.52
N ARG A 30 3.46 12.42 11.31
CA ARG A 30 4.34 13.07 12.32
C ARG A 30 4.91 12.14 13.40
N GLU A 31 4.68 10.83 13.32
CA GLU A 31 5.33 9.84 14.18
C GLU A 31 6.76 9.55 13.72
N GLN A 32 7.66 9.27 14.67
CA GLN A 32 8.95 8.64 14.40
C GLN A 32 8.81 7.13 14.50
N ASN A 33 9.48 6.38 13.61
CA ASN A 33 9.44 4.93 13.63
C ASN A 33 10.40 4.34 14.67
N THR A 34 10.02 4.39 15.95
CA THR A 34 10.80 3.79 17.04
C THR A 34 10.55 2.30 17.21
N LEU A 35 9.53 1.77 16.52
CA LEU A 35 9.11 0.36 16.59
C LEU A 35 9.77 -0.52 15.52
N GLY A 36 10.48 0.09 14.56
CA GLY A 36 11.12 -0.62 13.45
C GLY A 36 10.13 -1.30 12.50
N ILE A 37 8.88 -0.83 12.44
CA ILE A 37 7.81 -1.45 11.64
C ILE A 37 7.65 -0.75 10.29
N SER A 38 7.39 -1.51 9.24
CA SER A 38 7.27 -1.05 7.86
C SER A 38 6.14 -1.77 7.13
N SER A 39 5.68 -1.21 6.01
CA SER A 39 4.74 -1.92 5.14
C SER A 39 5.35 -3.18 4.51
N ALA A 40 6.68 -3.26 4.41
CA ALA A 40 7.36 -4.48 3.98
C ALA A 40 7.13 -5.63 4.97
N ASP A 41 6.99 -5.34 6.27
CA ASP A 41 6.69 -6.36 7.29
C ASP A 41 5.28 -6.92 7.10
N LEU A 42 4.29 -6.07 6.83
CA LEU A 42 2.94 -6.52 6.44
C LEU A 42 2.99 -7.36 5.16
N CYS A 43 3.67 -6.85 4.13
CA CYS A 43 3.77 -7.50 2.82
C CYS A 43 4.33 -8.93 2.92
N ARG A 44 5.31 -9.19 3.79
CA ARG A 44 5.86 -10.55 4.00
C ARG A 44 4.84 -11.56 4.54
N ASN A 45 3.76 -11.08 5.14
CA ASN A 45 2.70 -11.91 5.73
C ASN A 45 1.42 -11.97 4.88
N VAL A 46 1.37 -11.24 3.76
CA VAL A 46 0.23 -11.22 2.83
C VAL A 46 0.65 -11.87 1.51
N PRO A 47 0.18 -13.11 1.21
CA PRO A 47 0.57 -13.82 0.00
C PRO A 47 0.29 -13.03 -1.28
N GLY A 48 1.27 -12.96 -2.18
CA GLY A 48 1.12 -12.27 -3.47
C GLY A 48 1.14 -10.73 -3.39
N ALA A 49 1.22 -10.16 -2.19
CA ALA A 49 1.30 -8.71 -2.04
C ALA A 49 2.66 -8.16 -2.52
N VAL A 50 2.65 -6.91 -2.98
CA VAL A 50 3.85 -6.19 -3.42
C VAL A 50 4.01 -4.92 -2.60
N TYR A 51 5.20 -4.70 -2.05
CA TYR A 51 5.53 -3.46 -1.35
C TYR A 51 6.29 -2.49 -2.27
N CYS A 52 5.88 -1.23 -2.25
CA CYS A 52 6.47 -0.13 -2.98
C CYS A 52 6.88 1.00 -2.03
N SER A 53 8.17 1.36 -2.06
CA SER A 53 8.74 2.38 -1.17
C SER A 53 8.35 3.82 -1.48
N THR A 54 7.77 4.08 -2.66
CA THR A 54 7.36 5.42 -3.10
C THR A 54 6.03 5.35 -3.87
N LEU A 55 5.29 6.47 -3.89
CA LEU A 55 4.03 6.54 -4.64
C LEU A 55 4.24 6.41 -6.15
N ASP A 56 5.38 6.82 -6.70
CA ASP A 56 5.71 6.60 -8.12
C ASP A 56 5.82 5.11 -8.44
N LYS A 57 6.46 4.33 -7.55
CA LYS A 57 6.52 2.87 -7.70
C LYS A 57 5.15 2.22 -7.55
N VAL A 58 4.29 2.74 -6.67
CA VAL A 58 2.90 2.27 -6.55
C VAL A 58 2.14 2.52 -7.86
N ALA A 59 2.23 3.72 -8.42
CA ALA A 59 1.56 4.07 -9.67
C ALA A 59 2.04 3.19 -10.83
N GLU A 60 3.35 2.97 -10.94
CA GLU A 60 3.93 2.07 -11.95
C GLU A 60 3.45 0.62 -11.76
N GLN A 61 3.45 0.12 -10.53
CA GLN A 61 2.99 -1.24 -10.25
C GLN A 61 1.49 -1.41 -10.56
N LEU A 62 0.68 -0.40 -10.26
CA LEU A 62 -0.73 -0.38 -10.67
C LEU A 62 -0.87 -0.40 -12.19
N ARG A 63 -0.08 0.38 -12.91
CA ARG A 63 -0.09 0.44 -14.39
C ARG A 63 0.25 -0.93 -15.01
N GLN A 64 1.20 -1.64 -14.43
CA GLN A 64 1.60 -2.98 -14.87
C GLN A 64 0.57 -4.06 -14.53
N ALA A 65 -0.08 -3.96 -13.37
CA ALA A 65 -1.04 -4.96 -12.91
C ALA A 65 -2.43 -4.80 -13.53
N ALA A 66 -2.85 -3.56 -13.80
CA ALA A 66 -4.22 -3.22 -14.21
C ALA A 66 -4.62 -3.85 -15.55
N ARG A 67 -5.84 -4.39 -15.59
CA ARG A 67 -6.46 -4.98 -16.77
C ARG A 67 -7.83 -4.34 -17.05
N PRO A 68 -8.32 -4.41 -18.31
CA PRO A 68 -9.68 -3.99 -18.62
C PRO A 68 -10.70 -4.74 -17.74
N GLY A 69 -11.52 -3.99 -17.02
CA GLY A 69 -12.55 -4.52 -16.12
C GLY A 69 -12.16 -4.54 -14.64
N ASP A 70 -10.91 -4.25 -14.28
CA ASP A 70 -10.48 -4.18 -12.89
C ASP A 70 -11.04 -2.95 -12.16
N LEU A 71 -11.36 -3.13 -10.88
CA LEU A 71 -11.63 -2.04 -9.95
C LEU A 71 -10.38 -1.78 -9.09
N ILE A 72 -9.78 -0.61 -9.24
CA ILE A 72 -8.63 -0.18 -8.44
C ILE A 72 -9.11 0.71 -7.30
N LEU A 73 -8.77 0.35 -6.07
CA LEU A 73 -9.06 1.13 -4.87
C LEU A 73 -7.75 1.62 -4.24
N THR A 74 -7.55 2.95 -4.17
CA THR A 74 -6.51 3.55 -3.35
C THR A 74 -7.07 3.81 -1.95
N VAL A 75 -6.65 3.01 -0.98
CA VAL A 75 -7.21 3.02 0.38
C VAL A 75 -6.15 3.44 1.38
N GLY A 76 -6.47 4.44 2.20
CA GLY A 76 -5.62 4.91 3.28
C GLY A 76 -5.85 6.37 3.60
N ALA A 77 -5.16 6.83 4.65
CA ALA A 77 -5.06 8.25 4.97
C ALA A 77 -3.77 8.85 4.40
N GLY A 78 -3.61 10.16 4.53
CA GLY A 78 -2.41 10.84 4.04
C GLY A 78 -2.47 11.08 2.54
N ASP A 79 -1.44 10.67 1.82
CA ASP A 79 -1.20 11.04 0.42
C ASP A 79 -1.38 9.90 -0.59
N ILE A 80 -1.92 8.74 -0.17
CA ILE A 80 -2.13 7.58 -1.05
C ILE A 80 -3.02 7.88 -2.26
N TYR A 81 -3.95 8.83 -2.15
CA TYR A 81 -4.80 9.27 -3.26
C TYR A 81 -3.98 9.75 -4.46
N ARG A 82 -2.78 10.30 -4.22
CA ARG A 82 -1.87 10.78 -5.26
C ARG A 82 -1.32 9.65 -6.14
N ALA A 83 -1.24 8.41 -5.63
CA ALA A 83 -0.88 7.27 -6.48
C ALA A 83 -1.94 7.02 -7.57
N GLY A 84 -3.22 7.23 -7.23
CA GLY A 84 -4.31 7.16 -8.20
C GLY A 84 -4.26 8.30 -9.21
N GLU A 85 -3.98 9.53 -8.76
CA GLU A 85 -3.76 10.67 -9.68
C GLU A 85 -2.60 10.41 -10.65
N LYS A 86 -1.45 9.95 -10.14
CA LYS A 86 -0.26 9.58 -10.93
C LYS A 86 -0.51 8.44 -11.93
N LEU A 87 -1.37 7.49 -11.58
CA LEU A 87 -1.79 6.42 -12.48
C LEU A 87 -2.56 6.97 -13.69
N LEU A 88 -3.30 8.06 -13.52
CA LEU A 88 -4.11 8.67 -14.57
C LEU A 88 -3.38 9.75 -15.37
N GLU A 89 -2.25 10.25 -14.86
CA GLU A 89 -1.36 11.14 -15.62
C GLU A 89 -0.88 10.43 -16.90
N LYS A 90 -0.95 11.16 -18.01
CA LYS A 90 -0.39 10.75 -19.30
C LYS A 90 1.09 11.11 -19.33
N ASP A 91 1.92 10.22 -19.85
CA ASP A 91 3.32 10.53 -20.19
C ASP A 91 3.42 11.72 -21.18
#